data_AF-A0A371QZH8-F1
#
_entry.id   AF-A0A371QZH8-F1
#
_cell.length_a   1.000
_cell.length_b   1.000
_cell.length_c   1.000
_cell.angle_alpha   90.00
_cell.angle_beta   90.00
_cell.angle_gamma   90.00
#
_symmetry.space_group_name_H-M   'P 1'
#
loop_
_entity.id
_entity.type
_entity.pdbx_description
1 polymer ?
#
loop_
_entity_poly.entity_id
_entity_poly.type
_entity_poly.pdbx_seq_one_letter_code
_entity_poly.pdbx_strand_id
1 'polypeptide(L)'
;MSDPKELCVRRPDLCDSMAVAREEAWRDGAQGTGTVDMAELLRKMAREPSPTVPESPEPPGPPPPAPPVPPDFQPQWGAPIRIKGLLFSSYWRIVNTPYASLNDVVVVKNPQEVYVLRRDKRADRWLEPPDSLYIAGRVERQYCIYGFVLQRSIELIAQMFRSGKYAIILGCDPRAIVRSPRRFELQQIWRYEGYIVNASPARIAVVRLDNAKSKIAVKYFGKGCPIYSLWANQLLQLIGVPVQLTC
;
A
#
# COMPACT_ATOMS: atom_id res chain seq x y z
N MET A 1 8.63 54.63 8.23
CA MET A 1 9.22 53.72 9.22
C MET A 1 8.13 53.41 10.22
N SER A 2 7.50 52.24 10.07
CA SER A 2 6.35 51.85 10.89
C SER A 2 6.83 51.24 12.20
N ASP A 3 6.14 51.54 13.28
CA ASP A 3 6.47 51.13 14.64
C ASP A 3 6.49 49.58 14.73
N PRO A 4 7.58 48.94 15.21
CA PRO A 4 7.75 47.48 15.20
C PRO A 4 6.66 46.72 15.96
N LYS A 5 5.91 47.39 16.84
CA LYS A 5 4.78 46.79 17.56
C LYS A 5 3.53 46.58 16.68
N GLU A 6 3.33 47.37 15.63
CA GLU A 6 2.17 47.20 14.74
C GLU A 6 2.35 46.03 13.75
N LEU A 7 3.59 45.67 13.42
CA LEU A 7 3.88 44.57 12.49
C LEU A 7 3.52 43.20 13.09
N CYS A 8 3.81 42.99 14.38
CA CYS A 8 3.55 41.73 15.09
C CYS A 8 2.06 41.42 15.28
N VAL A 9 1.18 42.42 15.18
CA VAL A 9 -0.28 42.21 15.28
C VAL A 9 -0.85 41.66 13.96
N ARG A 10 -0.26 42.02 12.81
CA ARG A 10 -0.75 41.61 11.49
C ARG A 10 -0.10 40.34 10.95
N ARG A 11 1.15 40.04 11.34
CA ARG A 11 1.95 38.90 10.86
C ARG A 11 2.72 38.26 12.02
N PRO A 12 2.07 37.38 12.82
CA PRO A 12 2.70 36.74 13.98
C PRO A 12 3.89 35.83 13.62
N ASP A 13 3.98 35.42 12.35
CA ASP A 13 5.02 34.60 11.75
C ASP A 13 6.38 35.29 11.60
N LEU A 14 6.41 36.63 11.68
CA LEU A 14 7.62 37.45 11.48
C LEU A 14 8.27 37.94 12.78
N CYS A 15 7.71 37.62 13.93
CA CYS A 15 8.24 38.05 15.24
C CYS A 15 8.97 36.93 15.99
N ASP A 16 9.23 35.81 15.31
CA ASP A 16 10.13 34.76 15.79
C ASP A 16 11.56 35.12 15.41
N SER A 17 12.46 35.29 16.39
CA SER A 17 13.87 35.63 16.14
C SER A 17 14.59 34.55 15.31
N MET A 18 14.03 33.35 15.25
CA MET A 18 14.48 32.25 14.39
C MET A 18 14.03 32.36 12.93
N ALA A 19 12.98 33.15 12.63
CA ALA A 19 12.49 33.35 11.26
C ALA A 19 13.38 34.31 10.47
N VAL A 20 13.87 35.38 11.12
CA VAL A 20 14.80 36.34 10.51
C VAL A 20 16.14 35.67 10.15
N ALA A 21 16.67 34.82 11.04
CA ALA A 21 17.88 34.04 10.78
C ALA A 21 17.71 33.02 9.63
N ARG A 22 16.48 32.51 9.43
CA ARG A 22 16.18 31.58 8.33
C ARG A 22 16.04 32.29 6.99
N GLU A 23 15.57 33.53 6.98
CA GLU A 23 15.46 34.35 5.77
C GLU A 23 16.83 34.90 5.32
N GLU A 24 17.72 35.23 6.26
CA GLU A 24 19.13 35.56 5.98
C GLU A 24 19.89 34.36 5.40
N ALA A 25 19.67 33.15 5.94
CA ALA A 25 20.25 31.91 5.37
C ALA A 25 19.75 31.60 3.95
N TRP A 26 18.54 32.03 3.59
CA TRP A 26 18.01 31.90 2.23
C TRP A 26 18.53 32.99 1.28
N ARG A 27 18.86 34.19 1.78
CA ARG A 27 19.48 35.26 0.98
C ARG A 27 20.96 34.99 0.68
N ASP A 28 21.71 34.45 1.63
CA ASP A 28 23.14 34.14 1.44
C ASP A 28 23.36 32.86 0.63
N GLY A 29 22.37 31.96 0.54
CA GLY A 29 22.39 30.79 -0.34
C GLY A 29 22.07 31.09 -1.81
N ALA A 30 21.66 32.31 -2.15
CA ALA A 30 21.21 32.68 -3.50
C ALA A 30 22.31 33.35 -4.37
N GLN A 31 23.53 33.49 -3.87
CA GLN A 31 24.70 33.93 -4.65
C GLN A 31 25.71 32.80 -4.79
N GLY A 32 25.44 31.83 -5.67
CA GLY A 32 26.38 30.73 -5.89
C GLY A 32 25.93 29.61 -6.82
N THR A 33 25.12 29.88 -7.85
CA THR A 33 24.83 28.89 -8.90
C THR A 33 25.73 29.16 -10.12
N GLY A 34 27.02 28.86 -9.93
CA GLY A 34 27.94 28.68 -11.06
C GLY A 34 27.49 27.47 -11.88
N THR A 35 27.15 27.71 -13.14
CA THR A 35 26.73 26.70 -14.12
C THR A 35 27.81 25.62 -14.26
N VAL A 36 27.56 24.43 -13.72
CA VAL A 36 28.35 23.26 -14.04
C VAL A 36 27.91 22.79 -15.44
N ASP A 37 28.80 22.94 -16.42
CA ASP A 37 28.59 22.47 -17.79
C ASP A 37 28.53 20.93 -17.80
N MET A 38 27.32 20.40 -17.86
CA MET A 38 27.04 18.95 -17.92
C MET A 38 27.68 18.27 -19.14
N ALA A 39 28.06 19.03 -20.18
CA ALA A 39 28.73 18.47 -21.36
C ALA A 39 30.19 18.07 -21.07
N GLU A 40 30.86 18.74 -20.13
CA GLU A 40 32.24 18.41 -19.76
C GLU A 40 32.30 17.19 -18.83
N LEU A 41 31.28 17.02 -17.97
CA LEU A 41 31.12 15.85 -17.10
C LEU A 41 30.82 14.58 -17.90
N LEU A 42 29.99 14.69 -18.95
CA LEU A 42 29.68 13.58 -19.85
C LEU A 42 30.89 13.19 -20.73
N ARG A 43 31.72 14.16 -21.14
CA ARG A 43 32.97 13.86 -21.87
C ARG A 43 34.01 13.13 -21.02
N LYS A 44 34.06 13.38 -19.71
CA LYS A 44 35.00 12.68 -18.81
C LYS A 44 34.63 11.23 -18.53
N MET A 45 33.34 10.86 -18.65
CA MET A 45 32.89 9.47 -18.49
C MET A 45 33.00 8.61 -19.76
N ALA A 46 33.07 9.23 -20.95
CA ALA A 46 33.08 8.53 -22.24
C ALA A 46 34.47 8.06 -22.72
N ARG A 47 35.51 8.08 -21.86
CA ARG A 47 36.84 7.55 -22.20
C ARG A 47 36.89 6.04 -21.92
N GLU A 48 36.32 5.28 -22.84
CA GLU A 48 36.53 3.83 -22.95
C GLU A 48 38.00 3.54 -23.34
N PRO A 49 38.63 2.46 -22.81
CA PRO A 49 39.84 1.90 -23.40
C PRO A 49 39.49 1.09 -24.67
N SER A 50 40.29 1.27 -25.73
CA SER A 50 40.14 0.69 -27.07
C SER A 50 39.93 -0.84 -27.12
N PRO A 51 39.28 -1.35 -28.18
CA PRO A 51 39.01 -2.77 -28.37
C PRO A 51 40.23 -3.50 -28.93
N THR A 52 40.66 -4.57 -28.23
CA THR A 52 41.60 -5.56 -28.76
C THR A 52 40.80 -6.69 -29.42
N VAL A 53 40.97 -6.88 -30.72
CA VAL A 53 40.47 -8.03 -31.49
C VAL A 53 41.34 -9.25 -31.19
N PRO A 54 40.77 -10.46 -31.05
CA PRO A 54 41.21 -11.54 -31.93
C PRO A 54 40.11 -12.53 -32.38
N GLU A 55 40.21 -12.88 -33.67
CA GLU A 55 40.02 -14.19 -34.33
C GLU A 55 38.70 -15.00 -34.30
N SER A 56 38.57 -15.76 -35.40
CA SER A 56 37.43 -16.49 -35.95
C SER A 56 37.04 -17.79 -35.20
N PRO A 57 35.91 -18.45 -35.55
CA PRO A 57 35.13 -19.30 -34.65
C PRO A 57 35.52 -20.79 -34.66
N GLU A 58 35.54 -21.40 -33.48
CA GLU A 58 35.44 -22.85 -33.27
C GLU A 58 33.99 -23.27 -32.91
N PRO A 59 33.58 -24.52 -33.20
CA PRO A 59 32.18 -24.93 -33.28
C PRO A 59 31.45 -24.95 -31.92
N PRO A 60 30.11 -24.79 -31.91
CA PRO A 60 29.34 -24.61 -30.68
C PRO A 60 29.35 -25.87 -29.82
N GLY A 61 29.91 -25.75 -28.61
CA GLY A 61 29.67 -26.69 -27.53
C GLY A 61 28.19 -26.73 -27.12
N PRO A 62 27.73 -27.83 -26.51
CA PRO A 62 26.33 -28.00 -26.14
C PRO A 62 25.87 -26.90 -25.19
N PRO A 63 24.62 -26.38 -25.36
CA PRO A 63 24.13 -25.25 -24.57
C PRO A 63 24.13 -25.60 -23.07
N PRO A 64 24.42 -24.61 -22.19
CA PRO A 64 24.40 -24.83 -20.75
C PRO A 64 23.00 -25.30 -20.30
N PRO A 65 22.92 -26.18 -19.28
CA PRO A 65 21.65 -26.68 -18.78
C PRO A 65 20.78 -25.51 -18.34
N ALA A 66 19.55 -25.47 -18.85
CA ALA A 66 18.56 -24.46 -18.50
C ALA A 66 18.40 -24.38 -16.97
N PRO A 67 18.21 -23.18 -16.40
CA PRO A 67 17.93 -23.03 -14.98
C PRO A 67 16.70 -23.87 -14.61
N PRO A 68 16.67 -24.48 -13.41
CA PRO A 68 15.55 -25.30 -12.98
C PRO A 68 14.27 -24.45 -13.04
N VAL A 69 13.32 -24.91 -13.84
CA VAL A 69 11.97 -24.35 -13.89
C VAL A 69 11.44 -24.34 -12.45
N PRO A 70 11.00 -23.19 -11.92
CA PRO A 70 10.41 -23.15 -10.59
C PRO A 70 9.23 -24.13 -10.56
N PRO A 71 9.05 -24.89 -9.45
CA PRO A 71 8.05 -25.94 -9.40
C PRO A 71 6.68 -25.39 -9.78
N ASP A 72 6.01 -26.04 -10.74
CA ASP A 72 4.61 -25.80 -11.07
C ASP A 72 3.75 -26.08 -9.83
N PHE A 73 3.55 -25.05 -9.02
CA PHE A 73 2.57 -25.06 -7.94
C PHE A 73 1.62 -23.90 -8.11
N GLN A 74 0.66 -24.05 -9.03
CA GLN A 74 -0.42 -23.07 -9.18
C GLN A 74 -1.77 -23.77 -9.43
N PRO A 75 -2.40 -24.34 -8.38
CA PRO A 75 -3.78 -24.76 -8.52
C PRO A 75 -4.64 -23.49 -8.69
N GLN A 76 -5.23 -23.34 -9.89
CA GLN A 76 -6.52 -22.66 -10.12
C GLN A 76 -6.53 -21.12 -10.25
N TRP A 77 -5.50 -20.50 -10.82
CA TRP A 77 -5.61 -19.08 -11.22
C TRP A 77 -6.70 -18.90 -12.27
N GLY A 78 -7.56 -17.90 -12.08
CA GLY A 78 -8.62 -17.54 -13.02
C GLY A 78 -9.91 -18.36 -12.95
N ALA A 79 -9.93 -19.54 -12.33
CA ALA A 79 -11.17 -20.30 -12.15
C ALA A 79 -12.08 -19.61 -11.10
N PRO A 80 -13.40 -19.50 -11.36
CA PRO A 80 -14.33 -18.94 -10.40
C PRO A 80 -14.51 -19.87 -9.20
N ILE A 81 -14.34 -19.31 -8.01
CA ILE A 81 -14.48 -19.93 -6.71
C ILE A 81 -15.81 -19.50 -6.09
N ARG A 82 -16.59 -20.46 -5.60
CA ARG A 82 -17.86 -20.17 -4.93
C ARG A 82 -17.67 -20.06 -3.42
N ILE A 83 -17.92 -18.87 -2.89
CA ILE A 83 -18.00 -18.61 -1.46
C ILE A 83 -19.45 -18.65 -1.01
N LYS A 84 -19.81 -19.68 -0.23
CA LYS A 84 -21.15 -19.83 0.36
C LYS A 84 -21.37 -18.78 1.45
N GLY A 85 -22.34 -17.89 1.21
CA GLY A 85 -22.90 -16.99 2.23
C GLY A 85 -24.08 -17.64 2.96
N LEU A 86 -24.72 -16.88 3.86
CA LEU A 86 -25.88 -17.37 4.61
C LEU A 86 -27.13 -17.48 3.71
N LEU A 87 -27.34 -16.50 2.83
CA LEU A 87 -28.51 -16.41 1.95
C LEU A 87 -28.15 -16.45 0.45
N PHE A 88 -26.99 -15.90 0.08
CA PHE A 88 -26.53 -15.86 -1.30
C PHE A 88 -25.09 -16.33 -1.40
N SER A 89 -24.79 -17.07 -2.47
CA SER A 89 -23.41 -17.41 -2.82
C SER A 89 -22.77 -16.26 -3.59
N SER A 90 -21.50 -16.00 -3.32
CA SER A 90 -20.69 -15.03 -4.08
C SER A 90 -19.58 -15.76 -4.83
N TYR A 91 -19.21 -15.25 -6.00
CA TYR A 91 -18.21 -15.86 -6.87
C TYR A 91 -17.01 -14.94 -6.96
N TRP A 92 -15.81 -15.53 -6.87
CA TRP A 92 -14.55 -14.81 -6.79
C TRP A 92 -13.50 -15.55 -7.61
N ARG A 93 -12.51 -14.85 -8.14
CA ARG A 93 -11.37 -15.46 -8.83
C ARG A 93 -10.07 -14.92 -8.27
N ILE A 94 -9.05 -15.77 -8.17
CA ILE A 94 -7.69 -15.33 -7.84
C ILE A 94 -7.06 -14.78 -9.12
N VAL A 95 -6.56 -13.55 -9.07
CA VAL A 95 -5.97 -12.85 -10.22
C VAL A 95 -4.51 -12.51 -9.91
N ASN A 96 -3.61 -12.75 -10.86
CA ASN A 96 -2.23 -12.29 -10.77
C ASN A 96 -2.14 -10.89 -11.37
N THR A 97 -2.21 -9.86 -10.53
CA THR A 97 -2.11 -8.46 -10.97
C THR A 97 -1.41 -7.64 -9.90
N PRO A 98 -0.48 -6.74 -10.30
CA PRO A 98 0.12 -5.78 -9.37
C PRO A 98 -0.85 -4.66 -9.01
N TYR A 99 -1.97 -4.51 -9.75
CA TYR A 99 -2.98 -3.48 -9.50
C TYR A 99 -4.31 -4.11 -9.11
N ALA A 100 -4.78 -3.80 -7.91
CA ALA A 100 -6.09 -4.22 -7.43
C ALA A 100 -7.12 -3.10 -7.73
N SER A 101 -8.18 -3.46 -8.46
CA SER A 101 -9.22 -2.54 -8.91
C SER A 101 -10.34 -2.37 -7.88
N LEU A 102 -11.32 -1.51 -8.18
CA LEU A 102 -12.53 -1.34 -7.38
C LEU A 102 -13.21 -2.68 -7.08
N ASN A 103 -13.53 -2.93 -5.81
CA ASN A 103 -14.11 -4.16 -5.26
C ASN A 103 -13.20 -5.40 -5.29
N ASP A 104 -11.96 -5.30 -5.76
CA ASP A 104 -10.97 -6.36 -5.54
C ASP A 104 -10.57 -6.39 -4.06
N VAL A 105 -10.31 -7.58 -3.54
CA VAL A 105 -9.87 -7.81 -2.16
C VAL A 105 -8.49 -8.43 -2.19
N VAL A 106 -7.52 -7.72 -1.65
CA VAL A 106 -6.17 -8.20 -1.41
C VAL A 106 -6.13 -8.89 -0.06
N VAL A 107 -5.61 -10.12 -0.04
CA VAL A 107 -5.40 -10.93 1.15
C VAL A 107 -3.91 -11.13 1.30
N VAL A 108 -3.36 -10.65 2.41
CA VAL A 108 -1.94 -10.74 2.76
C VAL A 108 -1.82 -11.54 4.05
N LYS A 109 -1.32 -12.77 3.97
CA LYS A 109 -1.06 -13.61 5.15
C LYS A 109 0.37 -13.42 5.66
N ASN A 110 1.31 -13.34 4.74
CA ASN A 110 2.72 -13.00 4.94
C ASN A 110 3.21 -12.32 3.64
N PRO A 111 4.42 -11.73 3.59
CA PRO A 111 4.91 -11.05 2.38
C PRO A 111 4.97 -11.93 1.11
N GLN A 112 5.01 -13.25 1.26
CA GLN A 112 5.10 -14.22 0.15
C GLN A 112 3.70 -14.77 -0.23
N GLU A 113 2.76 -14.78 0.70
CA GLU A 113 1.38 -15.25 0.53
C GLU A 113 0.42 -14.07 0.36
N VAL A 114 0.40 -13.56 -0.87
CA VAL A 114 -0.46 -12.47 -1.31
C VAL A 114 -1.42 -12.97 -2.38
N TYR A 115 -2.71 -12.70 -2.20
CA TYR A 115 -3.75 -13.06 -3.16
C TYR A 115 -4.61 -11.84 -3.48
N VAL A 116 -4.83 -11.58 -4.77
CA VAL A 116 -5.84 -10.60 -5.21
C VAL A 116 -7.09 -11.34 -5.65
N LEU A 117 -8.19 -11.11 -4.95
CA LEU A 117 -9.47 -11.72 -5.22
C LEU A 117 -10.36 -10.72 -5.94
N ARG A 118 -10.71 -11.04 -7.18
CA ARG A 118 -11.67 -10.27 -7.97
C ARG A 118 -13.05 -10.88 -7.88
N ARG A 119 -14.07 -10.06 -7.63
CA ARG A 119 -15.46 -10.51 -7.64
C ARG A 119 -15.88 -10.83 -9.07
N ASP A 120 -16.48 -11.98 -9.26
CA ASP A 120 -17.02 -12.42 -10.56
C ASP A 120 -18.54 -12.41 -10.56
N LYS A 121 -19.12 -12.44 -11.76
CA LYS A 121 -20.55 -12.70 -11.95
C LYS A 121 -20.86 -14.16 -11.59
N ARG A 122 -22.15 -14.49 -11.50
CA ARG A 122 -22.58 -15.88 -11.27
C ARG A 122 -21.99 -16.75 -12.38
N ALA A 123 -21.20 -17.75 -11.99
CA ALA A 123 -20.57 -18.69 -12.90
C ALA A 123 -21.34 -20.01 -12.91
N ASP A 124 -21.51 -20.60 -14.10
CA ASP A 124 -22.19 -21.90 -14.28
C ASP A 124 -21.34 -23.05 -13.74
N ARG A 125 -20.02 -22.92 -13.81
CA ARG A 125 -19.04 -23.83 -13.22
C ARG A 125 -18.22 -23.07 -12.20
N TRP A 126 -17.94 -23.70 -11.06
CA TRP A 126 -17.17 -23.10 -9.98
C TRP A 126 -16.41 -24.17 -9.21
N LEU A 127 -15.35 -23.74 -8.51
CA LEU A 127 -14.53 -24.57 -7.63
C LEU A 127 -14.76 -24.19 -6.16
N GLU A 128 -14.45 -25.11 -5.26
CA GLU A 128 -14.43 -24.80 -3.83
C GLU A 128 -13.19 -23.94 -3.49
N PRO A 129 -13.29 -23.03 -2.50
CA PRO A 129 -12.16 -22.18 -2.16
C PRO A 129 -10.99 -23.01 -1.61
N PRO A 130 -9.75 -22.80 -2.09
CA PRO A 130 -8.59 -23.49 -1.55
C PRO A 130 -8.33 -23.08 -0.09
N ASP A 131 -7.71 -23.98 0.67
CA ASP A 131 -7.37 -23.77 2.09
C ASP A 131 -6.47 -22.55 2.31
N SER A 132 -5.67 -22.19 1.31
CA SER A 132 -4.85 -20.98 1.29
C SER A 132 -5.65 -19.67 1.42
N LEU A 133 -6.96 -19.66 1.17
CA LEU A 133 -7.82 -18.49 1.39
C LEU A 133 -8.46 -18.45 2.79
N TYR A 134 -8.29 -19.47 3.61
CA TYR A 134 -8.82 -19.51 4.96
C TYR A 134 -7.82 -18.94 5.97
N ILE A 135 -8.33 -18.15 6.91
CA ILE A 135 -7.56 -17.52 7.99
C ILE A 135 -8.23 -17.89 9.32
N ALA A 136 -7.45 -18.51 10.21
CA ALA A 136 -7.79 -18.73 11.61
C ALA A 136 -7.38 -17.48 12.40
N GLY A 137 -8.36 -16.73 12.90
CA GLY A 137 -8.07 -15.45 13.52
C GLY A 137 -9.29 -14.63 13.94
N ARG A 138 -9.01 -13.46 14.50
CA ARG A 138 -10.00 -12.46 14.89
C ARG A 138 -9.62 -11.08 14.37
N VAL A 139 -10.61 -10.29 13.97
CA VAL A 139 -10.37 -8.89 13.56
C VAL A 139 -9.98 -8.09 14.79
N GLU A 140 -8.85 -7.40 14.69
CA GLU A 140 -8.34 -6.53 15.73
C GLU A 140 -9.02 -5.16 15.60
N ARG A 141 -10.03 -4.92 16.44
CA ARG A 141 -10.92 -3.74 16.33
C ARG A 141 -10.31 -2.47 16.89
N GLN A 142 -9.19 -2.56 17.62
CA GLN A 142 -8.54 -1.39 18.20
C GLN A 142 -8.10 -0.37 17.14
N TYR A 143 -7.78 -0.82 15.92
CA TYR A 143 -7.41 0.07 14.82
C TYR A 143 -8.61 0.83 14.22
N CYS A 144 -9.83 0.48 14.63
CA CYS A 144 -11.08 1.03 14.12
C CYS A 144 -11.86 1.81 15.20
N ILE A 145 -11.23 2.18 16.33
CA ILE A 145 -11.91 2.82 17.48
C ILE A 145 -12.67 4.09 17.07
N TYR A 146 -12.12 4.86 16.13
CA TYR A 146 -12.72 6.11 15.63
C TYR A 146 -13.68 5.90 14.46
N GLY A 147 -13.96 4.64 14.10
CA GLY A 147 -14.77 4.28 12.93
C GLY A 147 -13.98 4.23 11.61
N PHE A 148 -12.69 4.56 11.63
CA PHE A 148 -11.74 4.47 10.52
C PHE A 148 -10.31 4.32 11.05
N VAL A 149 -9.37 3.95 10.19
CA VAL A 149 -7.94 3.82 10.53
C VAL A 149 -7.24 5.17 10.41
N LEU A 150 -6.48 5.55 11.44
CA LEU A 150 -5.68 6.77 11.45
C LEU A 150 -4.34 6.58 10.73
N GLN A 151 -3.79 7.65 10.16
CA GLN A 151 -2.47 7.63 9.52
C GLN A 151 -1.37 7.12 10.46
N ARG A 152 -1.37 7.54 11.72
CA ARG A 152 -0.36 7.12 12.72
C ARG A 152 -0.41 5.63 13.05
N SER A 153 -1.53 4.96 12.77
CA SER A 153 -1.67 3.52 13.02
C SER A 153 -0.98 2.65 11.97
N ILE A 154 -0.62 3.21 10.80
CA ILE A 154 -0.08 2.45 9.68
C ILE A 154 1.24 1.76 10.01
N GLU A 155 2.18 2.48 10.63
CA GLU A 155 3.49 1.93 11.01
C GLU A 155 3.35 0.84 12.07
N LEU A 156 2.45 1.04 13.04
CA LEU A 156 2.15 0.04 14.06
C LEU A 156 1.53 -1.21 13.43
N ILE A 157 0.57 -1.07 12.52
CA ILE A 157 -0.01 -2.22 11.80
C ILE A 157 1.08 -2.97 11.01
N ALA A 158 1.99 -2.26 10.34
CA ALA A 158 3.11 -2.86 9.62
C ALA A 158 4.07 -3.61 10.55
N GLN A 159 4.37 -3.05 11.73
CA GLN A 159 5.19 -3.72 12.75
C GLN A 159 4.52 -5.00 13.28
N MET A 160 3.22 -4.93 13.57
CA MET A 160 2.46 -6.10 14.04
C MET A 160 2.38 -7.17 12.96
N PHE A 161 2.23 -6.80 11.69
CA PHE A 161 2.29 -7.73 10.57
C PHE A 161 3.66 -8.43 10.47
N ARG A 162 4.76 -7.68 10.58
CA ARG A 162 6.13 -8.23 10.58
C ARG A 162 6.40 -9.22 11.72
N SER A 163 5.63 -9.18 12.81
CA SER A 163 5.72 -10.19 13.87
C SER A 163 5.24 -11.59 13.45
N GLY A 164 4.61 -11.73 12.27
CA GLY A 164 4.05 -12.99 11.77
C GLY A 164 2.74 -13.42 12.46
N LYS A 165 2.24 -12.63 13.42
CA LYS A 165 1.00 -12.94 14.17
C LYS A 165 -0.25 -12.31 13.56
N TYR A 166 -0.14 -11.61 12.44
CA TYR A 166 -1.23 -10.85 11.85
C TYR A 166 -1.30 -11.07 10.34
N ALA A 167 -2.52 -11.16 9.83
CA ALA A 167 -2.84 -11.07 8.41
C ALA A 167 -3.58 -9.76 8.14
N ILE A 168 -3.46 -9.26 6.92
CA ILE A 168 -4.11 -8.03 6.46
C ILE A 168 -5.03 -8.37 5.29
N ILE A 169 -6.27 -7.90 5.34
CA ILE A 169 -7.21 -7.98 4.24
C ILE A 169 -7.62 -6.56 3.89
N LEU A 170 -7.40 -6.13 2.64
CA LEU A 170 -7.66 -4.77 2.22
C LEU A 170 -8.19 -4.71 0.79
N GLY A 171 -8.79 -3.59 0.41
CA GLY A 171 -9.37 -3.43 -0.91
C GLY A 171 -10.12 -2.11 -1.05
N CYS A 172 -10.31 -1.66 -2.29
CA CYS A 172 -11.11 -0.49 -2.58
C CYS A 172 -12.59 -0.81 -2.37
N ASP A 173 -13.26 -0.03 -1.52
CA ASP A 173 -14.68 -0.21 -1.23
C ASP A 173 -15.38 1.15 -1.21
N PRO A 174 -16.14 1.51 -2.26
CA PRO A 174 -16.87 2.78 -2.32
C PRO A 174 -17.94 2.90 -1.22
N ARG A 175 -18.27 1.81 -0.54
CA ARG A 175 -19.24 1.79 0.57
C ARG A 175 -18.58 2.01 1.93
N ALA A 176 -17.25 2.09 2.01
CA ALA A 176 -16.50 2.34 3.23
C ALA A 176 -16.52 3.83 3.63
N ILE A 177 -17.72 4.42 3.73
CA ILE A 177 -17.92 5.83 4.05
C ILE A 177 -17.89 6.02 5.58
N VAL A 178 -17.08 6.97 6.03
CA VAL A 178 -16.98 7.40 7.42
C VAL A 178 -18.02 8.47 7.70
N ARG A 179 -18.92 8.18 8.63
CA ARG A 179 -19.92 9.14 9.12
C ARG A 179 -19.30 10.06 10.17
N SER A 180 -19.68 11.33 10.14
CA SER A 180 -19.28 12.29 11.16
C SER A 180 -19.82 11.88 12.54
N PRO A 181 -18.97 11.83 13.58
CA PRO A 181 -19.39 11.49 14.92
C PRO A 181 -20.20 12.62 15.58
N ARG A 182 -21.11 12.26 16.48
CA ARG A 182 -21.91 13.25 17.26
C ARG A 182 -21.10 13.91 18.37
N ARG A 183 -20.07 13.24 18.91
CA ARG A 183 -19.24 13.76 20.00
C ARG A 183 -18.23 14.75 19.46
N PHE A 184 -18.18 15.94 20.05
CA PHE A 184 -17.32 17.04 19.60
C PHE A 184 -15.83 16.68 19.55
N GLU A 185 -15.31 15.99 20.57
CA GLU A 185 -13.91 15.53 20.63
C GLU A 185 -13.52 14.69 19.41
N LEU A 186 -14.44 13.82 18.96
CA LEU A 186 -14.22 12.96 17.81
C LEU A 186 -14.42 13.70 16.48
N GLN A 187 -15.16 14.81 16.48
CA GLN A 187 -15.34 15.62 15.27
C GLN A 187 -14.05 16.27 14.82
N GLN A 188 -13.15 16.65 15.72
CA GLN A 188 -11.85 17.20 15.34
C GLN A 188 -11.04 16.18 14.54
N ILE A 189 -10.90 14.96 15.08
CA ILE A 189 -10.20 13.85 14.40
C ILE A 189 -10.86 13.55 13.05
N TRP A 190 -12.20 13.47 13.01
CA TRP A 190 -12.93 13.22 11.78
C TRP A 190 -12.75 14.32 10.73
N ARG A 191 -12.67 15.60 11.13
CA ARG A 191 -12.45 16.72 10.19
C ARG A 191 -11.08 16.66 9.54
N TYR A 192 -10.04 16.28 10.28
CA TYR A 192 -8.68 16.22 9.74
C TYR A 192 -8.44 14.97 8.90
N GLU A 193 -8.90 13.81 9.35
CA GLU A 193 -8.56 12.53 8.71
C GLU A 193 -9.77 11.84 8.08
N GLY A 194 -10.94 11.90 8.72
CA GLY A 194 -12.16 11.21 8.26
C GLY A 194 -12.69 11.72 6.90
N TYR A 195 -12.55 13.01 6.60
CA TYR A 195 -12.91 13.56 5.28
C TYR A 195 -12.03 12.98 4.16
N ILE A 196 -10.72 12.83 4.42
CA ILE A 196 -9.76 12.30 3.44
C ILE A 196 -10.06 10.83 3.14
N VAL A 197 -10.42 10.05 4.17
CA VAL A 197 -10.88 8.66 3.97
C VAL A 197 -12.06 8.59 3.01
N ASN A 198 -13.02 9.53 3.09
CA ASN A 198 -14.17 9.56 2.19
C ASN A 198 -13.82 9.97 0.75
N ALA A 199 -12.70 10.67 0.53
CA ALA A 199 -12.29 11.12 -0.79
C ALA A 199 -11.76 9.96 -1.67
N SER A 200 -11.08 8.98 -1.07
CA SER A 200 -10.67 7.75 -1.75
C SER A 200 -10.83 6.56 -0.77
N PRO A 201 -12.05 6.02 -0.66
CA PRO A 201 -12.40 5.04 0.35
C PRO A 201 -11.85 3.66 0.03
N ALA A 202 -11.02 3.16 0.92
CA ALA A 202 -10.63 1.76 1.01
C ALA A 202 -11.13 1.16 2.33
N ARG A 203 -11.07 -0.16 2.43
CA ARG A 203 -11.36 -0.89 3.66
C ARG A 203 -10.20 -1.79 4.02
N ILE A 204 -9.89 -1.86 5.31
CA ILE A 204 -8.86 -2.73 5.86
C ILE A 204 -9.40 -3.52 7.06
N ALA A 205 -9.07 -4.80 7.11
CA ALA A 205 -9.24 -5.66 8.27
C ALA A 205 -7.86 -6.20 8.67
N VAL A 206 -7.42 -5.83 9.87
CA VAL A 206 -6.24 -6.41 10.50
C VAL A 206 -6.70 -7.62 11.32
N VAL A 207 -6.21 -8.80 11.00
CA VAL A 207 -6.64 -10.06 11.62
C VAL A 207 -5.49 -10.62 12.43
N ARG A 208 -5.67 -10.68 13.75
CA ARG A 208 -4.74 -11.39 14.63
C ARG A 208 -4.94 -12.89 14.43
N LEU A 209 -3.85 -13.57 14.07
CA LEU A 209 -3.81 -15.02 13.90
C LEU A 209 -3.83 -15.67 15.28
N ASP A 210 -4.73 -16.62 15.44
CA ASP A 210 -4.92 -17.41 16.66
C ASP A 210 -5.49 -18.79 16.30
N ASN A 211 -5.69 -19.64 17.32
CA ASN A 211 -6.27 -20.97 17.13
C ASN A 211 -7.81 -20.95 16.99
N ALA A 212 -8.41 -19.83 16.57
CA ALA A 212 -9.86 -19.76 16.36
C ALA A 212 -10.30 -20.51 15.09
N LYS A 213 -11.60 -20.70 14.95
CA LYS A 213 -12.20 -21.31 13.76
C LYS A 213 -11.81 -20.55 12.49
N SER A 214 -11.22 -21.26 11.53
CA SER A 214 -10.85 -20.72 10.23
C SER A 214 -12.06 -20.20 9.46
N LYS A 215 -11.89 -19.05 8.81
CA LYS A 215 -12.91 -18.42 7.96
C LYS A 215 -12.23 -17.95 6.70
N ILE A 216 -12.96 -17.98 5.59
CA ILE A 216 -12.47 -17.43 4.32
C ILE A 216 -12.15 -15.94 4.46
N ALA A 217 -11.01 -15.51 3.90
CA ALA A 217 -10.45 -14.17 4.06
C ALA A 217 -11.46 -13.04 3.72
N VAL A 218 -12.26 -13.22 2.68
CA VAL A 218 -13.29 -12.25 2.25
C VAL A 218 -14.32 -11.95 3.35
N LYS A 219 -14.59 -12.89 4.27
CA LYS A 219 -15.51 -12.63 5.40
C LYS A 219 -14.93 -11.65 6.42
N TYR A 220 -13.61 -11.51 6.50
CA TYR A 220 -12.96 -10.51 7.35
C TYR A 220 -13.01 -9.12 6.71
N PHE A 221 -12.92 -9.03 5.37
CA PHE A 221 -13.05 -7.75 4.65
C PHE A 221 -14.33 -7.00 5.03
N GLY A 222 -15.47 -7.69 5.06
CA GLY A 222 -16.75 -7.08 5.47
C GLY A 222 -16.79 -6.54 6.91
N LYS A 223 -15.85 -6.99 7.77
CA LYS A 223 -15.69 -6.54 9.16
C LYS A 223 -14.57 -5.52 9.34
N GLY A 224 -13.85 -5.19 8.27
CA GLY A 224 -12.82 -4.16 8.27
C GLY A 224 -13.42 -2.77 8.44
N CYS A 225 -12.54 -1.80 8.73
CA CYS A 225 -12.91 -0.40 8.82
C CYS A 225 -12.40 0.40 7.61
N PRO A 226 -13.06 1.54 7.32
CA PRO A 226 -12.58 2.51 6.35
C PRO A 226 -11.14 2.95 6.62
N ILE A 227 -10.40 3.14 5.54
CA ILE A 227 -9.03 3.67 5.52
C ILE A 227 -8.86 4.47 4.22
N TYR A 228 -8.05 5.51 4.25
CA TYR A 228 -7.68 6.24 3.05
C TYR A 228 -6.78 5.37 2.15
N SER A 229 -7.10 5.26 0.86
CA SER A 229 -6.41 4.37 -0.07
C SER A 229 -4.90 4.61 -0.13
N LEU A 230 -4.43 5.87 -0.04
CA LEU A 230 -3.01 6.20 -0.02
C LEU A 230 -2.30 5.58 1.19
N TRP A 231 -2.92 5.62 2.37
CA TRP A 231 -2.36 5.02 3.58
C TRP A 231 -2.37 3.50 3.50
N ALA A 232 -3.38 2.90 2.86
CA ALA A 232 -3.40 1.47 2.59
C ALA A 232 -2.26 1.07 1.62
N ASN A 233 -1.99 1.86 0.59
CA ASN A 233 -0.85 1.64 -0.31
C ASN A 233 0.50 1.81 0.38
N GLN A 234 0.63 2.82 1.25
CA GLN A 234 1.82 2.99 2.09
C GLN A 234 2.04 1.77 2.99
N LEU A 235 0.96 1.24 3.60
CA LEU A 235 1.05 0.02 4.39
C LEU A 235 1.56 -1.16 3.58
N LEU A 236 1.00 -1.40 2.38
CA LEU A 236 1.43 -2.47 1.47
C LEU A 236 2.92 -2.36 1.12
N GLN A 237 3.40 -1.15 0.84
CA GLN A 237 4.82 -0.89 0.59
C GLN A 237 5.69 -1.21 1.82
N LEU A 238 5.28 -0.75 3.01
CA LEU A 238 6.02 -1.00 4.26
C LEU A 238 6.14 -2.48 4.61
N ILE A 239 5.17 -3.30 4.22
CA ILE A 239 5.18 -4.76 4.45
C ILE A 239 5.75 -5.56 3.26
N GLY A 240 6.27 -4.88 2.23
CA GLY A 240 6.92 -5.50 1.07
C GLY A 240 5.98 -6.19 0.10
N VAL A 241 4.70 -5.80 0.05
CA VAL A 241 3.71 -6.38 -0.86
C VAL A 241 3.67 -5.59 -2.17
N PRO A 242 3.94 -6.22 -3.34
CA PRO A 242 4.01 -5.54 -4.64
C PRO A 242 2.63 -5.38 -5.29
N VAL A 243 1.62 -5.02 -4.51
CA VAL A 243 0.25 -4.75 -4.98
C VAL A 243 -0.12 -3.32 -4.63
N GLN A 244 -0.71 -2.61 -5.58
CA GLN A 244 -1.23 -1.26 -5.41
C GLN A 244 -2.75 -1.26 -5.56
N LEU A 245 -3.44 -0.66 -4.60
CA LEU A 245 -4.85 -0.34 -4.70
C LEU A 245 -5.08 0.84 -5.64
N THR A 246 -6.03 0.66 -6.56
CA THR A 246 -6.50 1.70 -7.48
C THR A 246 -7.94 2.07 -7.12
N CYS A 247 -8.06 2.96 -6.13
CA CYS A 247 -9.29 3.61 -5.69
C CYS A 247 -9.21 5.09 -6.08
#